data_AF-Q9AV29-F1
#
_entry.id   AF-Q9AV29-F1
#
_cell.length_a   1.000
_cell.length_b   1.000
_cell.length_c   1.000
_cell.angle_alpha   90.00
_cell.angle_beta   90.00
_cell.angle_gamma   90.00
#
_symmetry.space_group_name_H-M   'P 1'
#
loop_
_entity.id
_entity.type
_entity.pdbx_description
1 polymer ?
#
loop_
_entity_poly.entity_id
_entity_poly.type
_entity_poly.pdbx_seq_one_letter_code
_entity_poly.pdbx_strand_id
1 'polypeptide(L)'
;MMDKYARLMQKLEIVNVELFKGICQLFGIFYHYIYETFGNQDRGQSGKSLPDHQSFRLRVALSKITQDSDQWIKPQSISYSPSSPVSMDVMPTAPPSSMFTLYGLKERCAAAETISLVARVLNRSRAHLHSVLSQSNTSILEEFFGTMVDSVPDLAEHIHRTSARMLLHINGYPDKIANAKWEVKELGMEHNGYVDLLLGEFKHYKTRLDHGGISKELQDLLLEYGIDSIAEVLVEGLSRVKRCTDEGRALMSLDLQVLINGLLHIVSANVRPKLQIVDTFIKAYYLPETEYVHWARSHPEYSKSQVVGLVNLVATMKGWKRKTRLETIERIEAGP
;
A
#
# COMPACT_ATOMS: atom_id res chain seq x y z
N MET A 1 0.80 -34.17 -1.62
CA MET A 1 -0.53 -34.11 -0.96
C MET A 1 -1.62 -33.74 -1.96
N MET A 2 -1.43 -32.70 -2.79
CA MET A 2 -2.31 -32.38 -3.94
C MET A 2 -2.55 -33.54 -4.92
N ASP A 3 -1.53 -34.35 -5.26
CA ASP A 3 -1.69 -35.53 -6.11
C ASP A 3 -2.67 -36.59 -5.58
N LYS A 4 -2.89 -36.65 -4.25
CA LYS A 4 -3.88 -37.56 -3.66
C LYS A 4 -5.30 -37.00 -3.80
N TYR A 5 -5.45 -35.67 -3.71
CA TYR A 5 -6.71 -34.97 -3.95
C TYR A 5 -7.13 -35.02 -5.42
N ALA A 6 -6.17 -34.82 -6.32
CA ALA A 6 -6.31 -35.03 -7.75
C ALA A 6 -6.84 -36.42 -8.14
N ARG A 7 -6.28 -37.48 -7.54
CA ARG A 7 -6.76 -38.85 -7.75
C ARG A 7 -8.15 -39.11 -7.16
N LEU A 8 -8.51 -38.40 -6.08
CA LEU A 8 -9.86 -38.46 -5.51
C LEU A 8 -10.87 -37.76 -6.45
N MET A 9 -10.50 -36.62 -7.04
CA MET A 9 -11.29 -35.92 -8.06
C MET A 9 -11.52 -36.77 -9.32
N GLN A 10 -10.51 -37.49 -9.80
CA GLN A 10 -10.66 -38.43 -10.92
C GLN A 10 -11.65 -39.56 -10.64
N LYS A 11 -11.79 -39.99 -9.37
CA LYS A 11 -12.79 -41.01 -8.97
C LYS A 11 -14.19 -40.42 -8.71
N LEU A 12 -14.31 -39.09 -8.66
CA LEU A 12 -15.53 -38.33 -8.41
C LEU A 12 -15.82 -37.42 -9.61
N GLU A 13 -15.77 -37.97 -10.83
CA GLU A 13 -15.95 -37.23 -12.10
C GLU A 13 -17.25 -36.39 -12.13
N ILE A 14 -18.25 -36.80 -11.36
CA ILE A 14 -19.56 -36.14 -11.22
C ILE A 14 -19.52 -34.89 -10.31
N VAL A 15 -18.49 -34.72 -9.47
CA VAL A 15 -18.42 -33.71 -8.39
C VAL A 15 -17.12 -32.88 -8.45
N ASN A 16 -16.32 -33.02 -9.51
CA ASN A 16 -15.04 -32.32 -9.67
C ASN A 16 -15.19 -30.79 -9.69
N VAL A 17 -16.28 -30.28 -10.28
CA VAL A 17 -16.60 -28.85 -10.36
C VAL A 17 -16.98 -28.29 -8.99
N GLU A 18 -17.83 -28.99 -8.23
CA GLU A 18 -18.26 -28.59 -6.89
C GLU A 18 -17.09 -28.59 -5.92
N LEU A 19 -16.20 -29.59 -6.01
CA LEU A 19 -15.00 -29.63 -5.20
C LEU A 19 -14.05 -28.48 -5.55
N PHE A 20 -13.89 -28.16 -6.84
CA PHE A 20 -13.11 -27.00 -7.27
C PHE A 20 -13.70 -25.68 -6.76
N LYS A 21 -15.03 -25.51 -6.85
CA LYS A 21 -15.72 -24.36 -6.25
C LYS A 21 -15.45 -24.25 -4.76
N GLY A 22 -15.48 -25.36 -4.02
CA GLY A 22 -15.11 -25.39 -2.59
C GLY A 22 -13.67 -24.94 -2.32
N ILE A 23 -12.71 -25.31 -3.20
CA ILE A 23 -11.33 -24.81 -3.13
C ILE A 23 -11.28 -23.30 -3.36
N CYS A 24 -11.99 -22.78 -4.36
CA CYS A 24 -12.07 -21.34 -4.64
C CYS A 24 -12.64 -20.57 -3.45
N GLN A 25 -13.71 -21.09 -2.83
CA GLN A 25 -14.35 -20.52 -1.66
C GLN A 25 -13.40 -20.46 -0.46
N LEU A 26 -12.78 -21.59 -0.11
CA LEU A 26 -11.86 -21.67 1.01
C LEU A 26 -10.67 -20.71 0.82
N PHE A 27 -10.12 -20.66 -0.39
CA PHE A 27 -9.03 -19.74 -0.70
C PHE A 27 -9.48 -18.27 -0.61
N GLY A 28 -10.68 -17.95 -1.10
CA GLY A 28 -11.24 -16.61 -0.98
C GLY A 28 -11.47 -16.17 0.46
N ILE A 29 -12.00 -17.04 1.31
CA ILE A 29 -12.16 -16.79 2.75
C ILE A 29 -10.80 -16.55 3.40
N PHE A 30 -9.81 -17.40 3.11
CA PHE A 30 -8.45 -17.26 3.65
C PHE A 30 -7.79 -15.95 3.20
N TYR A 31 -7.92 -15.59 1.92
CA TYR A 31 -7.44 -14.34 1.34
C TYR A 31 -8.05 -13.13 2.06
N HIS A 32 -9.38 -13.09 2.19
CA HIS A 32 -10.07 -11.98 2.83
C HIS A 32 -9.74 -11.88 4.31
N TYR A 33 -9.65 -13.00 5.03
CA TYR A 33 -9.26 -13.00 6.45
C TYR A 33 -7.85 -12.44 6.66
N ILE A 34 -6.89 -12.81 5.81
CA ILE A 34 -5.53 -12.24 5.86
C ILE A 34 -5.57 -10.74 5.60
N TYR A 35 -6.32 -10.29 4.61
CA TYR A 35 -6.48 -8.86 4.31
C TYR A 35 -7.11 -8.10 5.49
N GLU A 36 -8.21 -8.57 6.05
CA GLU A 36 -8.88 -7.90 7.18
C GLU A 36 -7.99 -7.87 8.43
N THR A 37 -7.27 -8.95 8.71
CA THR A 37 -6.44 -9.05 9.93
C THR A 37 -5.15 -8.23 9.83
N PHE A 38 -4.50 -8.22 8.67
CA PHE A 38 -3.15 -7.67 8.52
C PHE A 38 -3.02 -6.54 7.50
N GLY A 39 -3.95 -6.42 6.56
CA GLY A 39 -3.98 -5.38 5.52
C GLY A 39 -4.90 -4.20 5.83
N ASN A 40 -5.97 -4.40 6.59
CA ASN A 40 -6.91 -3.35 6.95
C ASN A 40 -6.35 -2.54 8.14
N GLN A 41 -5.96 -1.28 7.90
CA GLN A 41 -5.58 -0.38 8.99
C GLN A 41 -6.85 0.15 9.66
N ASP A 42 -7.00 -0.09 10.97
CA ASP A 42 -8.07 0.53 11.76
C ASP A 42 -8.06 2.05 11.54
N ARG A 43 -9.10 2.56 10.88
CA ARG A 43 -9.32 3.99 10.56
C ARG A 43 -9.46 4.90 11.81
N GLY A 44 -9.27 4.35 13.00
CA GLY A 44 -9.49 5.01 14.29
C GLY A 44 -8.36 5.92 14.78
N GLN A 45 -7.19 5.98 14.13
CA GLN A 45 -6.15 6.93 14.51
C GLN A 45 -6.41 8.31 13.88
N SER A 46 -6.69 9.29 14.74
CA SER A 46 -7.10 10.69 14.52
C SER A 46 -6.12 11.58 13.71
N GLY A 47 -5.58 11.09 12.60
CA GLY A 47 -4.88 11.90 11.59
C GLY A 47 -5.60 11.80 10.25
N LYS A 48 -5.48 12.82 9.40
CA LYS A 48 -5.79 12.64 7.97
C LYS A 48 -4.84 11.57 7.44
N SER A 49 -5.33 10.35 7.28
CA SER A 49 -4.55 9.23 6.76
C SER A 49 -4.02 9.59 5.37
N LEU A 50 -2.74 9.28 5.11
CA LEU A 50 -2.23 9.33 3.75
C LEU A 50 -3.09 8.43 2.83
N PRO A 51 -3.24 8.78 1.54
CA PRO A 51 -4.02 7.98 0.60
C PRO A 51 -3.49 6.54 0.55
N ASP A 52 -4.40 5.57 0.76
CA ASP A 52 -4.10 4.14 0.70
C ASP A 52 -3.94 3.72 -0.77
N HIS A 53 -2.75 3.24 -1.14
CA HIS A 53 -2.43 2.82 -2.50
C HIS A 53 -2.72 1.33 -2.67
N GLN A 54 -3.99 0.95 -2.60
CA GLN A 54 -4.39 -0.42 -2.94
C GLN A 54 -4.30 -0.61 -4.45
N SER A 55 -3.63 -1.69 -4.88
CA SER A 55 -3.55 -2.02 -6.30
C SER A 55 -4.95 -2.29 -6.88
N PHE A 56 -5.12 -1.98 -8.17
CA PHE A 56 -6.40 -2.27 -8.85
C PHE A 56 -6.77 -3.75 -8.75
N ARG A 57 -5.78 -4.65 -8.87
CA ARG A 57 -5.99 -6.10 -8.83
C ARG A 57 -6.46 -6.56 -7.45
N LEU A 58 -5.85 -6.04 -6.39
CA LEU A 58 -6.27 -6.30 -5.01
C LEU A 58 -7.72 -5.86 -4.78
N ARG A 59 -8.08 -4.65 -5.24
CA ARG A 59 -9.46 -4.14 -5.10
C ARG A 59 -10.49 -5.00 -5.84
N VAL A 60 -10.17 -5.45 -7.05
CA VAL A 60 -11.04 -6.33 -7.83
C VAL A 60 -11.21 -7.68 -7.12
N ALA A 61 -10.12 -8.27 -6.63
CA ALA A 61 -10.15 -9.53 -5.89
C ALA A 61 -11.00 -9.43 -4.61
N LEU A 62 -10.81 -8.38 -3.81
CA LEU A 62 -11.60 -8.14 -2.59
C LEU A 62 -13.09 -7.94 -2.92
N SER A 63 -13.39 -7.13 -3.93
CA SER A 63 -14.77 -6.88 -4.38
C SER A 63 -15.46 -8.17 -4.83
N LYS A 64 -14.72 -9.05 -5.52
CA LYS A 64 -15.19 -10.36 -5.96
C LYS A 64 -15.48 -11.29 -4.78
N ILE A 65 -14.58 -11.35 -3.79
CA ILE A 65 -14.81 -12.13 -2.56
C ILE A 65 -16.06 -11.66 -1.83
N THR A 66 -16.25 -10.34 -1.70
CA THR A 66 -17.45 -9.79 -1.06
C THR A 66 -18.72 -10.19 -1.83
N GLN A 67 -18.72 -10.05 -3.16
CA GLN A 67 -19.84 -10.45 -4.00
C GLN A 67 -20.15 -11.95 -3.91
N ASP A 68 -19.12 -12.79 -3.88
CA ASP A 68 -19.30 -14.24 -3.82
C ASP A 68 -19.69 -14.70 -2.39
N SER A 69 -19.22 -14.02 -1.34
CA SER A 69 -19.61 -14.27 0.06
C SER A 69 -21.11 -14.08 0.28
N ASP A 70 -21.72 -13.07 -0.34
CA ASP A 70 -23.17 -12.87 -0.29
C ASP A 70 -23.94 -14.04 -0.93
N GLN A 71 -23.32 -14.75 -1.87
CA GLN A 71 -23.87 -15.97 -2.47
C GLN A 71 -23.60 -17.21 -1.62
N TRP A 72 -22.47 -17.26 -0.89
CA TRP A 72 -22.12 -18.36 0.01
C TRP A 72 -22.96 -18.36 1.30
N ILE A 73 -23.38 -17.18 1.77
CA ILE A 73 -24.18 -17.01 2.98
C ILE A 73 -25.68 -17.23 2.72
N LYS A 74 -26.15 -17.15 1.47
CA LYS A 74 -27.53 -17.52 1.13
C LYS A 74 -27.68 -19.05 1.19
N PRO A 75 -28.54 -19.59 2.08
CA PRO A 75 -28.82 -21.02 2.07
C PRO A 75 -29.46 -21.36 0.72
N GLN A 76 -28.86 -22.27 -0.05
CA GLN A 76 -29.68 -23.09 -0.93
C GLN A 76 -30.66 -23.80 -0.02
N SER A 77 -31.95 -23.49 -0.18
CA SER A 77 -33.04 -24.01 0.64
C SER A 77 -33.09 -25.53 0.55
N ILE A 78 -32.35 -26.19 1.44
CA ILE A 78 -32.51 -27.59 1.77
C ILE A 78 -32.80 -27.61 3.27
N SER A 79 -34.07 -27.81 3.60
CA SER A 79 -34.58 -27.86 4.96
C SER A 79 -33.92 -28.99 5.74
N TYR A 80 -32.90 -28.67 6.52
CA TYR A 80 -32.47 -29.50 7.64
C TYR A 80 -32.57 -28.69 8.93
N SER A 81 -33.33 -29.26 9.87
CA SER A 81 -33.66 -28.70 11.17
C SER A 81 -32.38 -28.37 11.97
N PRO A 82 -32.29 -27.19 12.61
CA PRO A 82 -31.11 -26.81 13.35
C PRO A 82 -31.06 -27.57 14.67
N SER A 83 -30.03 -28.39 14.86
CA SER A 83 -29.56 -28.76 16.20
C SER A 83 -28.34 -27.90 16.53
N SER A 84 -28.46 -27.26 17.69
CA SER A 84 -27.54 -26.41 18.47
C SER A 84 -26.15 -26.05 17.91
N PRO A 85 -25.72 -24.77 17.99
CA PRO A 85 -24.36 -24.39 17.66
C PRO A 85 -23.40 -24.86 18.77
N VAL A 86 -22.43 -25.69 18.39
CA VAL A 86 -21.27 -25.96 19.22
C VAL A 86 -20.35 -24.74 19.12
N SER A 87 -20.37 -23.87 20.13
CA SER A 87 -19.34 -22.86 20.32
C SER A 87 -18.02 -23.56 20.62
N MET A 88 -17.09 -23.60 19.66
CA MET A 88 -15.69 -23.87 19.98
C MET A 88 -15.09 -22.59 20.55
N ASP A 89 -15.31 -22.37 21.85
CA ASP A 89 -14.52 -21.43 22.63
C ASP A 89 -13.11 -22.02 22.80
N VAL A 90 -12.21 -21.72 21.87
CA VAL A 90 -10.78 -21.90 22.09
C VAL A 90 -10.32 -20.74 22.98
N MET A 91 -10.47 -20.92 24.30
CA MET A 91 -9.91 -20.04 25.31
C MET A 91 -8.39 -19.92 25.11
N PRO A 92 -7.81 -18.72 24.98
CA PRO A 92 -6.36 -18.56 25.01
C PRO A 92 -5.88 -18.76 26.46
N THR A 93 -5.42 -19.98 26.79
CA THR A 93 -4.66 -20.23 28.01
C THR A 93 -3.22 -19.75 27.83
N ALA A 94 -3.02 -18.44 27.77
CA ALA A 94 -1.72 -17.84 27.96
C ALA A 94 -1.90 -16.59 28.84
N PRO A 95 -1.10 -16.42 29.91
CA PRO A 95 -1.13 -15.18 30.69
C PRO A 95 -0.77 -14.00 29.77
N PRO A 96 -1.28 -12.78 30.03
CA PRO A 96 -0.90 -11.58 29.30
C PRO A 96 0.52 -11.16 29.71
N SER A 97 1.53 -11.95 29.34
CA SER A 97 2.92 -11.69 29.60
C SER A 97 3.50 -10.82 28.49
N SER A 98 3.53 -9.50 28.71
CA SER A 98 4.55 -8.53 28.29
C SER A 98 5.27 -8.64 26.92
N MET A 99 4.69 -9.28 25.90
CA MET A 99 5.26 -9.39 24.56
C MET A 99 4.27 -8.92 23.49
N PHE A 100 3.78 -7.68 23.62
CA PHE A 100 3.30 -6.90 22.47
C PHE A 100 4.52 -6.54 21.59
N THR A 101 5.17 -7.55 21.01
CA THR A 101 6.39 -7.38 20.24
C THR A 101 6.03 -6.86 18.85
N LEU A 102 6.21 -5.56 18.63
CA LEU A 102 6.34 -4.95 17.29
C LEU A 102 5.11 -5.09 16.37
N TYR A 103 3.90 -4.75 16.85
CA TYR A 103 2.67 -4.73 16.02
C TYR A 103 2.34 -6.06 15.31
N GLY A 104 2.86 -7.18 15.83
CA GLY A 104 2.71 -8.49 15.18
C GLY A 104 3.48 -8.59 13.86
N LEU A 105 4.66 -7.96 13.75
CA LEU A 105 5.46 -7.92 12.53
C LEU A 105 5.76 -9.34 11.99
N LYS A 106 6.13 -10.28 12.87
CA LYS A 106 6.40 -11.66 12.47
C LYS A 106 5.15 -12.33 11.91
N GLU A 107 4.03 -12.14 12.57
CA GLU A 107 2.73 -12.70 12.20
C GLU A 107 2.27 -12.16 10.85
N ARG A 108 2.45 -10.85 10.62
CA ARG A 108 2.15 -10.18 9.33
C ARG A 108 3.00 -10.74 8.19
N CYS A 109 4.31 -10.85 8.38
CA CYS A 109 5.21 -11.43 7.39
C CYS A 109 4.90 -12.92 7.13
N ALA A 110 4.67 -13.69 8.20
CA ALA A 110 4.30 -15.10 8.08
C ALA A 110 2.97 -15.29 7.34
N ALA A 111 1.99 -14.41 7.56
CA ALA A 111 0.71 -14.44 6.83
C ALA A 111 0.92 -14.18 5.33
N ALA A 112 1.69 -13.14 4.97
CA ALA A 112 2.02 -12.81 3.58
C ALA A 112 2.80 -13.94 2.87
N GLU A 113 3.76 -14.56 3.55
CA GLU A 113 4.49 -15.73 3.04
C GLU A 113 3.59 -16.95 2.88
N THR A 114 2.68 -17.19 3.83
CA THR A 114 1.78 -18.35 3.82
C THR A 114 0.83 -18.27 2.63
N ILE A 115 0.17 -17.12 2.40
CA ILE A 115 -0.72 -16.98 1.24
C ILE A 115 0.04 -17.06 -0.08
N SER A 116 1.27 -16.52 -0.13
CA SER A 116 2.16 -16.65 -1.29
C SER A 116 2.55 -18.10 -1.56
N LEU A 117 2.78 -18.90 -0.52
CA LEU A 117 3.06 -20.33 -0.65
C LEU A 117 1.83 -21.09 -1.19
N VAL A 118 0.65 -20.85 -0.64
CA VAL A 118 -0.60 -21.48 -1.11
C VAL A 118 -0.85 -21.13 -2.58
N ALA A 119 -0.69 -19.86 -2.96
CA ALA A 119 -0.83 -19.42 -4.34
C ALA A 119 0.16 -20.12 -5.30
N ARG A 120 1.42 -20.28 -4.89
CA ARG A 120 2.42 -21.04 -5.67
C ARG A 120 2.03 -22.50 -5.85
N VAL A 121 1.48 -23.14 -4.81
CA VAL A 121 0.98 -24.52 -4.90
C VAL A 121 -0.20 -24.60 -5.87
N LEU A 122 -1.16 -23.68 -5.78
CA LEU A 122 -2.29 -23.59 -6.70
C LEU A 122 -1.81 -23.42 -8.15
N ASN A 123 -0.88 -22.50 -8.39
CA ASN A 123 -0.32 -22.24 -9.73
C ASN A 123 0.38 -23.47 -10.33
N ARG A 124 1.15 -24.22 -9.52
CA ARG A 124 1.75 -25.49 -9.97
C ARG A 124 0.71 -26.54 -10.33
N SER A 125 -0.47 -26.50 -9.70
CA SER A 125 -1.57 -27.42 -10.00
C SER A 125 -2.46 -27.00 -11.16
N ARG A 126 -2.30 -25.79 -11.72
CA ARG A 126 -3.20 -25.20 -12.72
C ARG A 126 -3.43 -26.10 -13.95
N ALA A 127 -2.36 -26.61 -14.56
CA ALA A 127 -2.46 -27.49 -15.73
C ALA A 127 -3.21 -28.80 -15.41
N HIS A 128 -2.99 -29.34 -14.21
CA HIS A 128 -3.67 -30.54 -13.77
C HIS A 128 -5.16 -30.28 -13.49
N LEU A 129 -5.49 -29.19 -12.79
CA LEU A 129 -6.89 -28.76 -12.57
C LEU A 129 -7.61 -28.54 -13.90
N HIS A 130 -6.94 -27.92 -14.87
CA HIS A 130 -7.48 -27.76 -16.23
C HIS A 130 -7.73 -29.10 -16.94
N SER A 131 -6.89 -30.12 -16.70
CA SER A 131 -7.10 -31.45 -17.30
C SER A 131 -8.24 -32.24 -16.64
N VAL A 132 -8.52 -31.98 -15.36
CA VAL A 132 -9.53 -32.70 -14.56
C VAL A 132 -10.91 -32.05 -14.67
N LEU A 133 -10.98 -30.73 -14.89
CA LEU A 133 -12.22 -30.02 -15.17
C LEU A 133 -12.61 -30.21 -16.65
N SER A 134 -13.88 -30.47 -16.92
CA SER A 134 -14.40 -30.56 -18.29
C SER A 134 -14.20 -29.23 -19.03
N GLN A 135 -14.09 -29.28 -20.37
CA GLN A 135 -13.91 -28.08 -21.22
C GLN A 135 -15.01 -27.01 -21.02
N SER A 136 -16.18 -27.40 -20.53
CA SER A 136 -17.29 -26.50 -20.19
C SER A 136 -17.04 -25.61 -18.96
N ASN A 137 -16.03 -25.88 -18.14
CA ASN A 137 -15.75 -25.18 -16.88
C ASN A 137 -14.43 -24.40 -16.89
N THR A 138 -13.75 -24.31 -18.03
CA THR A 138 -12.48 -23.59 -18.17
C THR A 138 -12.58 -22.12 -17.74
N SER A 139 -13.72 -21.47 -17.99
CA SER A 139 -13.92 -20.06 -17.62
C SER A 139 -13.82 -19.83 -16.10
N ILE A 140 -14.38 -20.73 -15.28
CA ILE A 140 -14.36 -20.61 -13.81
C ILE A 140 -12.92 -20.76 -13.29
N LEU A 141 -12.14 -21.67 -13.88
CA LEU A 141 -10.74 -21.84 -13.54
C LEU A 141 -9.92 -20.59 -13.90
N GLU A 142 -10.06 -20.11 -15.13
CA GLU A 142 -9.32 -18.93 -15.60
C GLU A 142 -9.68 -17.67 -14.79
N GLU A 143 -10.96 -17.49 -14.45
CA GLU A 143 -11.42 -16.40 -13.58
C GLU A 143 -10.80 -16.49 -12.18
N PHE A 144 -10.82 -17.68 -11.56
CA PHE A 144 -10.22 -17.90 -10.25
C PHE A 144 -8.72 -17.60 -10.23
N PHE A 145 -7.96 -18.15 -11.18
CA PHE A 145 -6.52 -17.89 -11.23
C PHE A 145 -6.22 -16.41 -11.53
N GLY A 146 -6.86 -15.85 -12.57
CA GLY A 146 -6.58 -14.48 -13.00
C GLY A 146 -6.98 -13.39 -11.99
N THR A 147 -8.09 -13.59 -11.28
CA THR A 147 -8.62 -12.58 -10.35
C THR A 147 -8.10 -12.78 -8.93
N MET A 148 -8.02 -14.03 -8.45
CA MET A 148 -7.71 -14.33 -7.06
C MET A 148 -6.26 -14.76 -6.86
N VAL A 149 -5.84 -15.84 -7.51
CA VAL A 149 -4.50 -16.40 -7.25
C VAL A 149 -3.42 -15.43 -7.71
N ASP A 150 -3.59 -14.84 -8.89
CA ASP A 150 -2.59 -13.95 -9.47
C ASP A 150 -2.53 -12.60 -8.73
N SER A 151 -3.53 -12.22 -7.92
CA SER A 151 -3.53 -10.99 -7.09
C SER A 151 -2.89 -11.17 -5.72
N VAL A 152 -2.43 -12.37 -5.36
CA VAL A 152 -1.73 -12.61 -4.08
C VAL A 152 -0.45 -11.79 -3.90
N PRO A 153 0.40 -11.58 -4.92
CA PRO A 153 1.56 -10.70 -4.79
C PRO A 153 1.15 -9.28 -4.36
N ASP A 154 0.05 -8.75 -4.90
CA ASP A 154 -0.49 -7.44 -4.54
C ASP A 154 -0.94 -7.39 -3.07
N LEU A 155 -1.60 -8.44 -2.56
CA LEU A 155 -1.97 -8.54 -1.15
C LEU A 155 -0.74 -8.64 -0.24
N ALA A 156 0.25 -9.45 -0.60
CA ALA A 156 1.49 -9.59 0.16
C ALA A 156 2.25 -8.26 0.22
N GLU A 157 2.37 -7.56 -0.91
CA GLU A 157 2.92 -6.21 -0.98
C GLU A 157 2.13 -5.23 -0.09
N HIS A 158 0.79 -5.23 -0.16
CA HIS A 158 -0.06 -4.37 0.67
C HIS A 158 0.17 -4.57 2.17
N ILE A 159 0.27 -5.83 2.62
CA ILE A 159 0.57 -6.16 4.01
C ILE A 159 1.95 -5.64 4.42
N HIS A 160 2.97 -5.84 3.59
CA HIS A 160 4.31 -5.36 3.89
C HIS A 160 4.40 -3.83 3.91
N ARG A 161 3.79 -3.13 2.94
CA ARG A 161 3.71 -1.65 2.92
C ARG A 161 3.00 -1.11 4.15
N THR A 162 1.87 -1.72 4.52
CA THR A 162 1.14 -1.37 5.74
C THR A 162 1.97 -1.59 6.99
N SER A 163 2.68 -2.72 7.07
CA SER A 163 3.56 -3.06 8.19
C SER A 163 4.71 -2.05 8.32
N ALA A 164 5.33 -1.68 7.20
CA ALA A 164 6.36 -0.64 7.15
C ALA A 164 5.82 0.71 7.67
N ARG A 165 4.65 1.13 7.21
CA ARG A 165 4.03 2.40 7.62
C ARG A 165 3.63 2.40 9.10
N MET A 166 3.12 1.29 9.63
CA MET A 166 2.80 1.17 11.06
C MET A 166 4.05 1.27 11.93
N LEU A 167 5.16 0.70 11.46
CA LEU A 167 6.43 0.73 12.15
C LEU A 167 7.24 2.00 11.88
N LEU A 168 6.84 2.88 10.96
CA LEU A 168 7.53 4.13 10.67
C LEU A 168 6.63 5.30 11.07
N HIS A 169 6.93 5.95 12.21
CA HIS A 169 6.01 6.90 12.82
C HIS A 169 6.08 8.28 12.15
N ILE A 170 5.54 8.37 10.93
CA ILE A 170 5.67 9.57 10.08
C ILE A 170 4.37 10.37 9.87
N ASN A 171 3.26 9.99 10.51
CA ASN A 171 1.93 10.59 10.29
C ASN A 171 1.87 12.11 10.53
N GLY A 172 2.68 12.66 11.45
CA GLY A 172 2.70 14.10 11.76
C GLY A 172 3.67 14.93 10.91
N TYR A 173 4.45 14.31 10.03
CA TYR A 173 5.46 15.03 9.25
C TYR A 173 4.94 15.90 8.12
N PRO A 174 3.83 15.56 7.41
CA PRO A 174 3.28 16.47 6.41
C PRO A 174 3.01 17.86 6.97
N ASP A 175 2.50 17.96 8.19
CA ASP A 175 2.25 19.26 8.84
C ASP A 175 3.54 19.95 9.30
N LYS A 176 4.56 19.21 9.75
CA LYS A 176 5.89 19.78 10.06
C LYS A 176 6.54 20.40 8.82
N ILE A 177 6.44 19.72 7.68
CA ILE A 177 6.99 20.17 6.39
C ILE A 177 6.19 21.38 5.89
N ALA A 178 4.86 21.31 5.89
CA ALA A 178 4.00 22.39 5.42
C ALA A 178 4.20 23.71 6.19
N ASN A 179 4.52 23.62 7.48
CA ASN A 179 4.73 24.75 8.38
C ASN A 179 6.21 25.13 8.58
N ALA A 180 7.15 24.52 7.83
CA ALA A 180 8.54 24.91 7.86
C ALA A 180 8.75 26.33 7.28
N LYS A 181 9.92 26.93 7.52
CA LYS A 181 10.21 28.30 7.12
C LYS A 181 10.63 28.35 5.64
N TRP A 182 9.65 28.54 4.77
CA TRP A 182 9.85 28.62 3.31
C TRP A 182 9.99 30.05 2.76
N GLU A 183 9.82 31.07 3.58
CA GLU A 183 10.01 32.49 3.23
C GLU A 183 11.40 32.97 3.69
N VAL A 184 12.44 32.49 3.00
CA VAL A 184 13.84 32.76 3.33
C VAL A 184 14.35 33.87 2.42
N LYS A 185 15.14 34.80 2.96
CA LYS A 185 15.71 35.92 2.18
C LYS A 185 16.99 35.54 1.45
N GLU A 186 17.81 34.69 2.06
CA GLU A 186 19.09 34.24 1.53
C GLU A 186 19.26 32.75 1.86
N LEU A 187 19.71 31.97 0.88
CA LEU A 187 19.97 30.55 1.08
C LEU A 187 21.20 30.37 1.99
N GLY A 188 20.97 29.89 3.20
CA GLY A 188 22.03 29.48 4.12
C GLY A 188 22.57 28.07 3.81
N MET A 189 23.42 27.55 4.70
CA MET A 189 23.93 26.18 4.64
C MET A 189 23.12 25.18 5.48
N GLU A 190 22.08 25.65 6.18
CA GLU A 190 21.29 24.85 7.10
C GLU A 190 20.01 24.32 6.43
N HIS A 191 19.69 23.06 6.70
CA HIS A 191 18.42 22.43 6.34
C HIS A 191 17.36 22.62 7.44
N ASN A 192 16.08 22.41 7.11
CA ASN A 192 15.01 22.45 8.10
C ASN A 192 15.09 21.26 9.08
N GLY A 193 14.85 21.51 10.37
CA GLY A 193 14.98 20.48 11.43
C GLY A 193 14.05 19.26 11.30
N TYR A 194 13.02 19.28 10.43
CA TYR A 194 12.25 18.07 10.15
C TYR A 194 13.09 16.98 9.47
N VAL A 195 14.16 17.35 8.75
CA VAL A 195 15.06 16.41 8.08
C VAL A 195 15.79 15.56 9.12
N ASP A 196 16.35 16.18 10.16
CA ASP A 196 17.02 15.45 11.25
C ASP A 196 16.04 14.56 12.02
N LEU A 197 14.82 15.05 12.25
CA LEU A 197 13.77 14.26 12.88
C LEU A 197 13.40 13.03 12.03
N LEU A 198 13.24 13.19 10.71
CA LEU A 198 12.97 12.07 9.80
C LEU A 198 14.12 11.05 9.80
N LEU A 199 15.37 11.51 9.74
CA LEU A 199 16.54 10.63 9.79
C LEU A 199 16.62 9.88 11.12
N GLY A 200 16.32 10.55 12.24
CA GLY A 200 16.24 9.92 13.56
C GLY A 200 15.14 8.86 13.63
N GLU A 201 13.93 9.19 13.17
CA GLU A 201 12.81 8.26 13.12
C GLU A 201 13.12 7.04 12.23
N PHE A 202 13.79 7.26 11.09
CA PHE A 202 14.17 6.18 10.19
C PHE A 202 15.23 5.24 10.80
N LYS A 203 16.17 5.77 11.61
CA LYS A 203 17.10 4.93 12.39
C LYS A 203 16.38 4.09 13.44
N HIS A 204 15.38 4.64 14.13
CA HIS A 204 14.55 3.89 15.06
C HIS A 204 13.69 2.84 14.34
N TYR A 205 13.14 3.18 13.18
CA TYR A 205 12.44 2.22 12.32
C TYR A 205 13.33 1.04 11.92
N LYS A 206 14.54 1.30 11.41
CA LYS A 206 15.51 0.24 11.11
C LYS A 206 15.80 -0.63 12.33
N THR A 207 16.01 -0.01 13.50
CA THR A 207 16.27 -0.76 14.74
C THR A 207 15.09 -1.67 15.10
N ARG A 208 13.85 -1.22 14.93
CA ARG A 208 12.66 -2.06 15.13
C ARG A 208 12.60 -3.24 14.16
N LEU A 209 13.02 -3.06 12.91
CA LEU A 209 13.12 -4.16 11.94
C LEU A 209 14.23 -5.15 12.30
N ASP A 210 15.42 -4.66 12.68
CA ASP A 210 16.56 -5.49 13.07
C ASP A 210 16.21 -6.42 14.25
N HIS A 211 15.38 -5.93 15.20
CA HIS A 211 14.89 -6.69 16.35
C HIS A 211 13.51 -7.35 16.11
N GLY A 212 12.98 -7.24 14.90
CA GLY A 212 11.70 -7.80 14.46
C GLY A 212 11.68 -9.33 14.39
N GLY A 213 12.85 -9.97 14.38
CA GLY A 213 12.99 -11.40 14.22
C GLY A 213 12.39 -11.94 12.91
N ILE A 214 12.43 -11.10 11.87
CA ILE A 214 12.14 -11.44 10.48
C ILE A 214 13.45 -11.62 9.70
N SER A 215 13.39 -12.28 8.54
CA SER A 215 14.57 -12.52 7.70
C SER A 215 15.22 -11.22 7.21
N LYS A 216 16.50 -11.29 6.85
CA LYS A 216 17.23 -10.12 6.37
C LYS A 216 16.63 -9.56 5.08
N GLU A 217 16.17 -10.44 4.20
CA GLU A 217 15.52 -10.10 2.95
C GLU A 217 14.23 -9.29 3.18
N LEU A 218 13.43 -9.67 4.18
CA LEU A 218 12.23 -8.92 4.56
C LEU A 218 12.57 -7.59 5.25
N GLN A 219 13.63 -7.55 6.06
CA GLN A 219 14.10 -6.28 6.64
C GLN A 219 14.46 -5.29 5.52
N ASP A 220 15.23 -5.74 4.53
CA ASP A 220 15.66 -4.88 3.42
C ASP A 220 14.47 -4.44 2.55
N LEU A 221 13.51 -5.33 2.29
CA LEU A 221 12.26 -4.99 1.62
C LEU A 221 11.43 -3.94 2.38
N LEU A 222 11.28 -4.11 3.70
CA LEU A 222 10.54 -3.16 4.53
C LEU A 222 11.25 -1.82 4.65
N LEU A 223 12.59 -1.79 4.65
CA LEU A 223 13.37 -0.54 4.57
C LEU A 223 13.06 0.20 3.27
N GLU A 224 12.97 -0.50 2.14
CA GLU A 224 12.58 0.08 0.86
C GLU A 224 11.18 0.69 0.87
N TYR A 225 10.19 0.02 1.47
CA TYR A 225 8.84 0.59 1.65
C TYR A 225 8.80 1.76 2.63
N GLY A 226 9.72 1.79 3.60
CA GLY A 226 9.90 2.94 4.48
C GLY A 226 10.36 4.19 3.72
N ILE A 227 11.29 4.03 2.76
CA ILE A 227 11.73 5.15 1.90
C ILE A 227 10.58 5.65 1.02
N ASP A 228 9.79 4.74 0.43
CA ASP A 228 8.61 5.12 -0.35
C ASP A 228 7.64 5.95 0.51
N SER A 229 7.43 5.52 1.76
CA SER A 229 6.54 6.22 2.70
C SER A 229 7.06 7.62 3.07
N ILE A 230 8.39 7.80 3.16
CA ILE A 230 9.01 9.13 3.32
C ILE A 230 8.75 10.00 2.08
N ALA A 231 8.89 9.44 0.87
CA ALA A 231 8.64 10.17 -0.36
C ALA A 231 7.21 10.72 -0.42
N GLU A 232 6.22 9.89 -0.08
CA GLU A 232 4.81 10.28 0.00
C GLU A 232 4.58 11.41 1.03
N VAL A 233 5.17 11.30 2.22
CA VAL A 233 5.05 12.32 3.27
C VAL A 233 5.66 13.65 2.85
N LEU A 234 6.78 13.62 2.13
CA LEU A 234 7.43 14.82 1.61
C LEU A 234 6.54 15.52 0.57
N VAL A 235 6.07 14.78 -0.43
CA VAL A 235 5.15 15.33 -1.45
C VAL A 235 3.90 15.89 -0.80
N GLU A 236 3.29 15.15 0.14
CA GLU A 236 2.09 15.60 0.83
C GLU A 236 2.35 16.89 1.63
N GLY A 237 3.44 16.96 2.38
CA GLY A 237 3.82 18.15 3.14
C GLY A 237 4.13 19.37 2.25
N LEU A 238 4.90 19.17 1.18
CA LEU A 238 5.25 20.22 0.22
C LEU A 238 4.02 20.76 -0.51
N SER A 239 3.06 19.89 -0.85
CA SER A 239 1.82 20.30 -1.51
C SER A 239 0.92 21.20 -0.63
N ARG A 240 1.10 21.16 0.69
CA ARG A 240 0.35 21.96 1.66
C ARG A 240 1.02 23.30 1.99
N VAL A 241 2.21 23.58 1.45
CA VAL A 241 2.92 24.84 1.67
C VAL A 241 2.12 26.01 1.08
N LYS A 242 1.93 27.06 1.87
CA LYS A 242 1.09 28.22 1.47
C LYS A 242 1.88 29.39 0.92
N ARG A 243 3.14 29.53 1.33
CA ARG A 243 4.03 30.61 0.92
C ARG A 243 5.44 30.06 0.82
N CYS A 244 6.15 30.50 -0.20
CA CYS A 244 7.52 30.10 -0.46
C CYS A 244 8.20 31.24 -1.24
N THR A 245 9.52 31.33 -1.12
CA THR A 245 10.40 32.26 -1.85
C THR A 245 11.22 31.48 -2.88
N ASP A 246 11.98 32.16 -3.74
CA ASP A 246 12.89 31.47 -4.65
C ASP A 246 13.99 30.73 -3.88
N GLU A 247 14.53 31.37 -2.84
CA GLU A 247 15.49 30.82 -1.89
C GLU A 247 14.86 29.68 -1.06
N GLY A 248 13.59 29.83 -0.67
CA GLY A 248 12.84 28.78 0.02
C GLY A 248 12.67 27.51 -0.82
N ARG A 249 12.54 27.62 -2.15
CA ARG A 249 12.52 26.45 -3.03
C ARG A 249 13.89 25.80 -3.15
N ALA A 250 14.95 26.60 -3.23
CA ALA A 250 16.31 26.08 -3.18
C ALA A 250 16.57 25.34 -1.85
N LEU A 251 15.99 25.83 -0.74
CA LEU A 251 16.01 25.16 0.55
C LEU A 251 15.24 23.82 0.52
N MET A 252 14.10 23.70 -0.17
CA MET A 252 13.41 22.40 -0.35
C MET A 252 14.33 21.38 -1.03
N SER A 253 15.08 21.80 -2.06
CA SER A 253 16.06 20.93 -2.72
C SER A 253 17.24 20.58 -1.81
N LEU A 254 17.74 21.53 -1.01
CA LEU A 254 18.78 21.28 -0.01
C LEU A 254 18.32 20.26 1.03
N ASP A 255 17.13 20.45 1.61
CA ASP A 255 16.52 19.53 2.58
C ASP A 255 16.43 18.11 2.01
N LEU A 256 15.98 17.98 0.76
CA LEU A 256 15.90 16.69 0.08
C LEU A 256 17.28 16.05 -0.13
N GLN A 257 18.30 16.82 -0.52
CA GLN A 257 19.66 16.27 -0.69
C GLN A 257 20.29 15.83 0.63
N VAL A 258 20.12 16.60 1.70
CA VAL A 258 20.57 16.23 3.05
C VAL A 258 19.88 14.93 3.49
N LEU A 259 18.57 14.83 3.29
CA LEU A 259 17.81 13.62 3.62
C LEU A 259 18.28 12.41 2.81
N ILE A 260 18.46 12.55 1.49
CA ILE A 260 18.98 11.48 0.62
C ILE A 260 20.33 10.98 1.14
N ASN A 261 21.26 11.90 1.40
CA ASN A 261 22.59 11.54 1.87
C ASN A 261 22.54 10.87 3.26
N GLY A 262 21.72 11.40 4.17
CA GLY A 262 21.50 10.82 5.49
C GLY A 262 20.92 9.40 5.42
N LEU A 263 19.93 9.16 4.55
CA LEU A 263 19.34 7.83 4.35
C LEU A 263 20.35 6.85 3.75
N LEU A 264 21.19 7.28 2.80
CA LEU A 264 22.25 6.44 2.23
C LEU A 264 23.30 5.99 3.27
N HIS A 265 23.46 6.72 4.38
CA HIS A 265 24.29 6.27 5.50
C HIS A 265 23.58 5.25 6.41
N ILE A 266 22.26 5.12 6.34
CA ILE A 266 21.46 4.21 7.18
C ILE A 266 21.16 2.90 6.44
N VAL A 267 20.95 2.96 5.12
CA VAL A 267 20.55 1.81 4.30
C VAL A 267 21.36 1.69 3.02
N SER A 268 21.55 0.46 2.56
CA SER A 268 22.21 0.15 1.29
C SER A 268 21.25 0.18 0.09
N ALA A 269 19.97 0.51 0.31
CA ALA A 269 18.92 0.49 -0.71
C ALA A 269 19.04 1.64 -1.73
N ASN A 270 18.32 1.52 -2.85
CA ASN A 270 18.23 2.55 -3.88
C ASN A 270 17.39 3.76 -3.42
N VAL A 271 17.96 4.59 -2.54
CA VAL A 271 17.30 5.78 -1.98
C VAL A 271 16.95 6.81 -3.07
N ARG A 272 17.88 7.11 -3.98
CA ARG A 272 17.73 8.20 -4.97
C ARG A 272 16.54 7.99 -5.92
N PRO A 273 16.38 6.82 -6.58
CA PRO A 273 15.21 6.59 -7.44
C PRO A 273 13.88 6.74 -6.71
N LYS A 274 13.78 6.26 -5.46
CA LYS A 274 12.55 6.34 -4.66
C LYS A 274 12.17 7.77 -4.28
N LEU A 275 13.17 8.64 -4.07
CA LEU A 275 12.95 10.05 -3.75
C LEU A 275 12.88 10.96 -4.99
N GLN A 276 13.01 10.42 -6.19
CA GLN A 276 12.91 11.19 -7.44
C GLN A 276 11.53 11.84 -7.60
N ILE A 277 10.46 11.21 -7.11
CA ILE A 277 9.11 11.81 -7.09
C ILE A 277 9.08 13.14 -6.32
N VAL A 278 9.86 13.27 -5.26
CA VAL A 278 9.93 14.53 -4.49
C VAL A 278 10.68 15.60 -5.28
N ASP A 279 11.80 15.23 -5.90
CA ASP A 279 12.61 16.13 -6.73
C ASP A 279 11.81 16.64 -7.96
N THR A 280 11.09 15.74 -8.64
CA THR A 280 10.20 16.09 -9.74
C THR A 280 9.10 17.06 -9.31
N PHE A 281 8.50 16.85 -8.12
CA PHE A 281 7.52 17.79 -7.55
C PHE A 281 8.12 19.17 -7.25
N ILE A 282 9.32 19.24 -6.65
CA ILE A 282 10.03 20.50 -6.38
C ILE A 282 10.42 21.21 -7.69
N LYS A 283 10.80 20.48 -8.72
CA LYS A 283 11.11 21.05 -10.04
C LYS A 283 9.88 21.61 -10.75
N ALA A 284 8.69 21.09 -10.45
CA ALA A 284 7.46 21.55 -11.08
C ALA A 284 7.15 23.03 -10.78
N TYR A 285 7.65 23.60 -9.69
CA TYR A 285 7.53 25.04 -9.38
C TYR A 285 8.14 25.96 -10.44
N TYR A 286 9.11 25.46 -11.20
CA TYR A 286 9.81 26.22 -12.24
C TYR A 286 9.07 26.17 -13.58
N LEU A 287 8.00 25.38 -13.70
CA LEU A 287 7.23 25.30 -14.94
C LEU A 287 6.58 26.66 -15.27
N PRO A 288 6.49 26.98 -16.58
CA PRO A 288 5.71 28.11 -17.03
C PRO A 288 4.21 27.83 -16.86
N GLU A 289 3.43 28.92 -16.77
CA GLU A 289 1.99 28.88 -16.46
C GLU A 289 1.18 27.96 -17.39
N THR A 290 1.60 27.83 -18.65
CA THR A 290 0.92 27.02 -19.68
C THR A 290 1.08 25.52 -19.51
N GLU A 291 2.07 25.06 -18.73
CA GLU A 291 2.47 23.64 -18.72
C GLU A 291 1.83 22.82 -17.61
N TYR A 292 1.22 23.45 -16.60
CA TYR A 292 0.72 22.73 -15.42
C TYR A 292 -0.37 21.71 -15.74
N VAL A 293 -1.24 21.99 -16.71
CA VAL A 293 -2.29 21.03 -17.13
C VAL A 293 -1.66 19.81 -17.80
N HIS A 294 -0.66 20.01 -18.66
CA HIS A 294 0.04 18.92 -19.33
C HIS A 294 0.87 18.11 -18.32
N TRP A 295 1.62 18.79 -17.45
CA TRP A 295 2.42 18.17 -16.41
C TRP A 295 1.59 17.32 -15.45
N ALA A 296 0.42 17.82 -15.03
CA ALA A 296 -0.50 17.06 -14.18
C ALA A 296 -1.00 15.76 -14.84
N ARG A 297 -1.20 15.78 -16.17
CA ARG A 297 -1.62 14.61 -16.94
C ARG A 297 -0.47 13.63 -17.17
N SER A 298 0.76 14.12 -17.29
CA SER A 298 1.94 13.28 -17.50
C SER A 298 2.49 12.67 -16.21
N HIS A 299 2.00 13.09 -15.03
CA HIS A 299 2.43 12.59 -13.73
C HIS A 299 1.24 12.10 -12.88
N PRO A 300 0.63 10.96 -13.24
CA PRO A 300 -0.53 10.38 -12.54
C PRO A 300 -0.21 9.90 -11.12
N GLU A 301 1.06 9.84 -10.72
CA GLU A 301 1.51 9.49 -9.37
C GLU A 301 1.18 10.57 -8.33
N TYR A 302 0.94 11.82 -8.73
CA TYR A 302 0.52 12.88 -7.82
C TYR A 302 -1.00 12.94 -7.74
N SER A 303 -1.53 13.07 -6.53
CA SER A 303 -2.97 13.25 -6.36
C SER A 303 -3.43 14.61 -6.88
N LYS A 304 -4.70 14.70 -7.33
CA LYS A 304 -5.30 15.96 -7.78
C LYS A 304 -5.13 17.08 -6.73
N SER A 305 -5.32 16.76 -5.45
CA SER A 305 -5.13 17.73 -4.36
C SER A 305 -3.69 18.19 -4.22
N GLN A 306 -2.70 17.31 -4.42
CA GLN A 306 -1.29 17.69 -4.36
C GLN A 306 -0.92 18.64 -5.51
N VAL A 307 -1.38 18.34 -6.72
CA VAL A 307 -1.19 19.19 -7.89
C VAL A 307 -1.89 20.54 -7.73
N VAL A 308 -3.11 20.57 -7.20
CA VAL A 308 -3.83 21.82 -6.89
C VAL A 308 -3.08 22.63 -5.83
N GLY A 309 -2.50 21.99 -4.83
CA GLY A 309 -1.63 22.63 -3.84
C GLY A 309 -0.42 23.33 -4.47
N LEU A 310 0.30 22.62 -5.35
CA LEU A 310 1.41 23.15 -6.14
C LEU A 310 0.99 24.38 -6.97
N VAL A 311 -0.09 24.26 -7.75
CA VAL A 311 -0.58 25.35 -8.62
C VAL A 311 -0.99 26.57 -7.79
N ASN A 312 -1.66 26.38 -6.65
CA ASN A 312 -2.04 27.48 -5.78
C ASN A 312 -0.82 28.24 -5.25
N LEU A 313 0.21 27.53 -4.80
CA LEU A 313 1.43 28.13 -4.30
C LEU A 313 2.16 28.90 -5.41
N VAL A 314 2.36 28.29 -6.58
CA VAL A 314 3.01 28.96 -7.72
C VAL A 314 2.22 30.20 -8.16
N ALA A 315 0.89 30.11 -8.25
CA ALA A 315 0.04 31.22 -8.64
C ALA A 315 0.16 32.40 -7.68
N THR A 316 0.26 32.15 -6.38
CA THR A 316 0.50 33.20 -5.38
C THR A 316 1.88 33.82 -5.55
N MET A 317 2.92 33.01 -5.75
CA MET A 317 4.30 33.48 -5.87
C MET A 317 4.54 34.30 -7.15
N LYS A 318 4.01 33.82 -8.29
CA LYS A 318 4.17 34.45 -9.61
C LYS A 318 3.08 35.49 -9.91
N GLY A 319 2.19 35.80 -8.96
CA GLY A 319 1.17 36.83 -9.11
C GLY A 319 0.15 36.56 -10.21
N TRP A 320 -0.26 35.31 -10.41
CA TRP A 320 -1.21 34.94 -11.46
C TRP A 320 -2.57 35.63 -11.26
N LYS A 321 -3.24 35.94 -12.37
CA LYS A 321 -4.63 36.42 -12.33
C LYS A 321 -5.53 35.33 -11.75
N ARG A 322 -6.49 35.73 -10.90
CA ARG A 322 -7.46 34.82 -10.28
C ARG A 322 -8.16 33.93 -11.32
N LYS A 323 -8.57 34.51 -12.46
CA LYS A 323 -9.23 33.80 -13.56
C LYS A 323 -8.36 32.66 -14.09
N THR A 324 -7.11 32.95 -14.47
CA THR A 324 -6.21 31.92 -15.02
C THR A 324 -5.93 30.80 -14.04
N ARG A 325 -5.70 31.14 -12.76
CA ARG A 325 -5.50 30.12 -11.72
C ARG A 325 -6.70 29.16 -11.62
N LEU A 326 -7.92 29.71 -11.59
CA LEU A 326 -9.14 28.89 -11.47
C LEU A 326 -9.37 28.04 -12.71
N GLU A 327 -9.17 28.58 -13.91
CA GLU A 327 -9.28 27.84 -15.17
C GLU A 327 -8.27 26.68 -15.24
N THR A 328 -7.03 26.90 -14.79
CA THR A 328 -6.01 25.84 -14.72
C THR A 328 -6.40 24.73 -13.75
N ILE A 329 -6.90 25.10 -12.56
CA ILE A 329 -7.36 24.13 -11.55
C ILE A 329 -8.55 23.32 -12.09
N GLU A 330 -9.55 23.97 -12.67
CA GLU A 330 -10.73 23.30 -13.23
C GLU A 330 -10.33 22.27 -14.30
N ARG A 331 -9.36 22.61 -15.17
CA ARG A 331 -8.84 21.68 -16.19
C ARG A 331 -8.07 20.50 -15.59
N ILE A 332 -7.38 20.68 -14.46
CA ILE A 332 -6.70 19.59 -13.75
C ILE A 332 -7.72 18.68 -13.08
N GLU A 333 -8.78 19.25 -12.50
CA GLU A 333 -9.82 18.50 -11.81
C GLU A 333 -10.72 17.71 -12.77
N ALA A 334 -11.02 18.28 -13.95
CA ALA A 334 -11.80 17.64 -15.00
C ALA A 334 -11.19 16.31 -15.51
N GLY A 335 -9.86 16.17 -15.41
CA GLY A 335 -9.14 14.98 -15.88
C GLY A 335 -8.78 15.02 -17.37
N PRO A 336 -8.23 13.90 -17.89
CA PRO A 336 -8.00 13.74 -19.32
C PRO A 336 -9.29 13.75 -20.15
#